data_AF-X1UMR1-F1
#
_entry.id   AF-X1UMR1-F1
#
_cell.length_a   1.000
_cell.length_b   1.000
_cell.length_c   1.000
_cell.angle_alpha   90.00
_cell.angle_beta   90.00
_cell.angle_gamma   90.00
#
_symmetry.space_group_name_H-M   'P 1'
#
loop_
_entity.id
_entity.type
_entity.pdbx_description
1 polymer ?
#
loop_
_entity_poly.entity_id
_entity_poly.type
_entity_poly.pdbx_seq_one_letter_code
_entity_poly.pdbx_strand_id
1 'polypeptide(L)'
;MAISGVVSGVMSGGGLANLLLGIYPPLSTQYSKWAFSKWPNMIPGVGDLVELAYRGLIDHGTFLAIAAQNGFSKEWAENLYIGGTTFLPPGDYLKLWRRGELSEKDLEAFLLKQRFSLPAIEHIKKATEFFPSPQDLISFAVREVYSPEIVA
;
A
#
# COMPACT_ATOMS: atom_id res chain seq x y z
N MET A 1 12.49 28.00 -54.09
CA MET A 1 13.13 26.83 -53.44
C MET A 1 14.23 27.34 -52.52
N ALA A 2 13.99 27.36 -51.20
CA ALA A 2 15.03 27.52 -50.19
C ALA A 2 14.45 27.24 -48.79
N ILE A 3 14.52 25.99 -48.33
CA ILE A 3 14.45 25.65 -46.91
C ILE A 3 15.52 24.59 -46.65
N SER A 4 16.73 25.05 -46.34
CA SER A 4 17.79 24.25 -45.73
C SER A 4 18.62 25.22 -44.89
N GLY A 5 18.50 25.14 -43.55
CA GLY A 5 19.27 26.06 -42.71
C GLY A 5 18.98 26.12 -41.20
N VAL A 6 18.24 25.19 -40.59
CA VAL A 6 17.93 25.27 -39.13
C VAL A 6 18.35 24.03 -38.33
N VAL A 7 19.07 23.07 -38.91
CA VAL A 7 19.41 21.78 -38.24
C VAL A 7 20.92 21.62 -37.95
N SER A 8 21.65 22.66 -37.54
CA SER A 8 23.08 22.48 -37.18
C SER A 8 23.57 23.15 -35.88
N GLY A 9 22.68 23.60 -35.01
CA GLY A 9 23.06 24.43 -33.84
C GLY A 9 22.99 23.79 -32.45
N VAL A 10 22.47 22.57 -32.29
CA VAL A 10 22.14 22.02 -30.95
C VAL A 10 23.07 20.87 -30.51
N MET A 11 24.02 20.44 -31.34
CA MET A 11 24.82 19.24 -31.04
C MET A 11 26.13 19.46 -30.26
N SER A 12 26.51 20.68 -29.88
CA SER A 12 27.79 20.92 -29.20
C SER A 12 27.71 21.63 -27.84
N GLY A 13 26.56 22.20 -27.44
CA GLY A 13 26.39 22.87 -26.14
C GLY A 13 25.77 22.01 -25.02
N GLY A 14 25.04 20.94 -25.37
CA GLY A 14 24.29 20.13 -24.41
C GLY A 14 25.12 19.12 -23.59
N GLY A 15 26.31 18.75 -24.08
CA GLY A 15 27.17 17.76 -23.43
C GLY A 15 27.80 18.23 -22.12
N LEU A 16 28.27 19.49 -22.08
CA LEU A 16 28.88 20.09 -20.90
C LEU A 16 27.86 20.47 -19.82
N ALA A 17 26.67 20.94 -20.21
CA ALA A 17 25.60 21.27 -19.27
C ALA A 17 25.09 20.01 -18.53
N ASN A 18 24.90 18.89 -19.25
CA ASN A 18 24.51 17.62 -18.64
C ASN A 18 25.64 17.03 -17.75
N LEU A 19 26.91 17.25 -18.10
CA LEU A 19 28.06 16.86 -17.27
C LEU A 19 28.13 17.69 -15.97
N LEU A 20 27.99 19.02 -16.04
CA LEU A 20 28.08 19.90 -14.86
C LEU A 20 26.89 19.73 -13.90
N LEU A 21 25.68 19.52 -14.43
CA LEU A 21 24.50 19.23 -13.62
C LEU A 21 24.58 17.84 -12.94
N GLY A 22 25.27 16.88 -13.56
CA GLY A 22 25.49 15.55 -12.95
C GLY A 22 26.49 15.52 -11.80
N ILE A 23 27.44 16.46 -11.75
CA ILE A 23 28.59 16.44 -10.81
C ILE A 23 28.30 17.22 -9.52
N TYR A 24 27.30 18.12 -9.49
CA TYR A 24 26.97 18.92 -8.30
C TYR A 24 25.46 18.91 -7.96
N PRO A 25 25.02 18.04 -7.02
CA PRO A 25 23.60 17.86 -6.69
C PRO A 25 22.82 19.15 -6.32
N PRO A 26 23.40 20.14 -5.63
CA PRO A 26 22.69 21.39 -5.33
C PRO A 26 22.31 22.22 -6.56
N LEU A 27 23.13 22.23 -7.62
CA LEU A 27 22.86 23.03 -8.82
C LEU A 27 21.85 22.34 -9.74
N SER A 28 21.95 21.02 -9.90
CA SER A 28 20.92 20.27 -10.65
C SER A 28 19.57 20.29 -9.97
N THR A 29 19.51 20.21 -8.64
CA THR A 29 18.23 20.35 -7.92
C THR A 29 17.63 21.75 -8.06
N GLN A 30 18.43 22.83 -8.03
CA GLN A 30 17.94 24.19 -8.28
C GLN A 30 17.42 24.36 -9.72
N TYR A 31 18.17 23.87 -10.70
CA TYR A 31 17.76 23.93 -12.11
C TYR A 31 16.48 23.14 -12.36
N SER A 32 16.38 21.90 -11.86
CA SER A 32 15.16 21.09 -11.97
C SER A 32 13.96 21.76 -11.28
N LYS A 33 14.14 22.36 -10.10
CA LYS A 33 13.08 23.13 -9.42
C LYS A 33 12.59 24.31 -10.26
N TRP A 34 13.51 25.08 -10.84
CA TRP A 34 13.17 26.18 -11.74
C TRP A 34 12.41 25.67 -12.99
N ALA A 35 12.89 24.58 -13.60
CA ALA A 35 12.27 24.00 -14.79
C ALA A 35 10.85 23.48 -14.49
N PHE A 36 10.67 22.69 -13.44
CA PHE A 36 9.36 22.17 -13.02
C PHE A 36 8.40 23.27 -12.53
N SER A 37 8.90 24.37 -11.96
CA SER A 37 8.06 25.52 -11.61
C SER A 37 7.47 26.20 -12.84
N LYS A 38 8.18 26.19 -13.98
CA LYS A 38 7.68 26.78 -15.22
C LYS A 38 6.86 25.78 -16.04
N TRP A 39 7.20 24.49 -15.98
CA TRP A 39 6.60 23.42 -16.78
C TRP A 39 6.32 22.21 -15.86
N PRO A 40 5.20 22.20 -15.13
CA PRO A 40 4.86 21.10 -14.23
C PRO A 40 4.41 19.89 -15.06
N ASN A 41 5.35 19.00 -15.39
CA ASN A 41 5.12 17.79 -16.18
C ASN A 41 5.35 16.50 -15.38
N MET A 42 5.53 16.61 -14.06
CA MET A 42 5.77 15.46 -13.21
C MET A 42 4.47 14.68 -13.02
N ILE A 43 4.50 13.40 -13.37
CA ILE A 43 3.38 12.48 -13.16
C ILE A 43 3.51 11.93 -11.74
N PRO A 44 2.43 11.91 -10.93
CA PRO A 44 2.47 11.28 -9.62
C PRO A 44 2.88 9.81 -9.72
N GLY A 45 3.58 9.32 -8.69
CA GLY A 45 3.94 7.92 -8.60
C GLY A 45 2.68 7.04 -8.53
N VAL A 46 2.76 5.81 -9.05
CA VAL A 46 1.57 4.94 -9.10
C VAL A 46 1.03 4.59 -7.72
N GLY A 47 1.88 4.53 -6.69
CA GLY A 47 1.42 4.37 -5.30
C GLY A 47 0.52 5.52 -4.83
N ASP A 48 0.90 6.76 -5.15
CA ASP A 48 0.08 7.94 -4.82
C ASP A 48 -1.23 7.92 -5.62
N LEU A 49 -1.19 7.49 -6.90
CA LEU A 49 -2.39 7.37 -7.72
C LEU A 49 -3.38 6.35 -7.17
N VAL A 50 -2.89 5.22 -6.66
CA VAL A 50 -3.73 4.20 -6.01
C VAL A 50 -4.43 4.80 -4.78
N GLU A 51 -3.70 5.53 -3.94
CA GLU A 51 -4.27 6.20 -2.76
C GLU A 51 -5.32 7.27 -3.15
N LEU A 52 -5.03 8.09 -4.16
CA LEU A 52 -5.98 9.10 -4.66
C LEU A 52 -7.27 8.46 -5.19
N ALA A 53 -7.15 7.32 -5.86
CA ALA A 53 -8.30 6.58 -6.39
C ALA A 53 -9.15 5.96 -5.26
N TYR A 54 -8.52 5.34 -4.25
CA TYR A 54 -9.24 4.83 -3.06
C TYR A 54 -9.92 5.92 -2.24
N ARG A 55 -9.35 7.14 -2.22
CA ARG A 55 -9.96 8.31 -1.58
C ARG A 55 -11.06 8.96 -2.43
N GLY A 56 -11.30 8.49 -3.66
CA GLY A 56 -12.29 9.04 -4.57
C GLY A 56 -11.93 10.42 -5.12
N LEU A 57 -10.66 10.82 -5.06
CA LEU A 57 -10.18 12.09 -5.62
C LEU A 57 -9.98 12.01 -7.14
N ILE A 58 -9.76 10.80 -7.65
CA ILE A 58 -9.76 10.47 -9.07
C ILE A 58 -10.64 9.24 -9.29
N ASP A 59 -11.27 9.13 -10.46
CA ASP A 59 -11.97 7.91 -10.84
C ASP A 59 -10.99 6.82 -11.33
N HIS A 60 -11.46 5.57 -11.34
CA HIS A 60 -10.65 4.41 -11.76
C HIS A 60 -10.20 4.51 -13.23
N GLY A 61 -10.99 5.12 -14.12
CA GLY A 61 -10.59 5.37 -15.51
C GLY A 61 -9.43 6.37 -15.60
N THR A 62 -9.49 7.46 -14.83
CA THR A 62 -8.40 8.42 -14.69
C THR A 62 -7.15 7.78 -14.11
N PHE A 63 -7.29 6.90 -13.11
CA PHE A 63 -6.17 6.10 -12.60
C PHE A 63 -5.49 5.29 -13.70
N LEU A 64 -6.25 4.52 -14.49
CA LEU A 64 -5.70 3.71 -15.58
C LEU A 64 -5.00 4.56 -16.65
N ALA A 65 -5.56 5.73 -16.99
CA ALA A 65 -4.98 6.64 -17.96
C ALA A 65 -3.63 7.21 -17.49
N ILE A 66 -3.53 7.63 -16.24
CA ILE A 66 -2.28 8.18 -15.67
C ILE A 66 -1.27 7.04 -15.41
N ALA A 67 -1.72 5.85 -15.02
CA ALA A 67 -0.86 4.67 -14.90
C ALA A 67 -0.23 4.27 -16.25
N ALA A 68 -0.98 4.40 -17.35
CA ALA A 68 -0.45 4.19 -18.70
C ALA A 68 0.61 5.24 -19.09
N GLN A 69 0.46 6.51 -18.66
CA GLN A 69 1.49 7.54 -18.84
C GLN A 69 2.76 7.24 -18.03
N ASN A 70 2.62 6.55 -16.90
CA ASN A 70 3.76 6.02 -16.12
C ASN A 70 4.38 4.74 -16.74
N GLY A 71 3.87 4.25 -17.87
CA GLY A 71 4.40 3.09 -18.59
C GLY A 71 3.87 1.73 -18.13
N PHE A 72 2.84 1.68 -17.29
CA PHE A 72 2.23 0.42 -16.85
C PHE A 72 1.19 -0.08 -17.86
N SER A 73 1.15 -1.41 -18.06
CA SER A 73 0.03 -2.03 -18.78
C SER A 73 -1.25 -1.94 -17.94
N LYS A 74 -2.41 -2.04 -18.60
CA LYS A 74 -3.71 -2.06 -17.90
C LYS A 74 -3.74 -3.17 -16.82
N GLU A 75 -3.25 -4.36 -17.16
CA GLU A 75 -3.20 -5.49 -16.23
C GLU A 75 -2.34 -5.18 -14.99
N TRP A 76 -1.15 -4.59 -15.19
CA TRP A 76 -0.30 -4.19 -14.07
C TRP A 76 -0.91 -3.08 -13.23
N ALA A 77 -1.57 -2.11 -13.86
CA ALA A 77 -2.27 -1.05 -13.15
C ALA A 77 -3.40 -1.61 -12.27
N GLU A 78 -4.19 -2.56 -12.76
CA GLU A 78 -5.22 -3.24 -11.97
C GLU A 78 -4.62 -4.02 -10.80
N ASN A 79 -3.51 -4.74 -11.02
CA ASN A 79 -2.83 -5.46 -9.95
C ASN A 79 -2.26 -4.53 -8.88
N LEU A 80 -1.76 -3.35 -9.27
CA LEU A 80 -1.30 -2.32 -8.33
C LEU A 80 -2.45 -1.71 -7.55
N TYR A 81 -3.59 -1.49 -8.21
CA TYR A 81 -4.80 -1.02 -7.57
C TYR A 81 -5.28 -2.03 -6.52
N ILE A 82 -5.53 -3.29 -6.91
CA ILE A 82 -5.94 -4.37 -6.00
C ILE A 82 -4.91 -4.60 -4.90
N GLY A 83 -3.62 -4.53 -5.23
CA GLY A 83 -2.52 -4.69 -4.28
C GLY A 83 -2.42 -3.58 -3.23
N GLY A 84 -2.98 -2.40 -3.53
CA GLY A 84 -3.08 -1.28 -2.58
C GLY A 84 -4.17 -1.46 -1.53
N THR A 85 -5.03 -2.48 -1.65
CA THR A 85 -6.08 -2.72 -0.66
C THR A 85 -5.47 -3.04 0.70
N THR A 86 -5.91 -2.32 1.74
CA THR A 86 -5.47 -2.57 3.11
C THR A 86 -6.21 -3.76 3.72
N PHE A 87 -5.46 -4.72 4.26
CA PHE A 87 -6.03 -5.84 5.02
C PHE A 87 -6.29 -5.43 6.47
N LEU A 88 -7.23 -6.12 7.14
CA LEU A 88 -7.38 -5.94 8.60
C LEU A 88 -6.09 -6.37 9.31
N PRO A 89 -5.76 -5.77 10.45
CA PRO A 89 -4.67 -6.25 11.29
C PRO A 89 -4.84 -7.73 11.66
N PRO A 90 -3.76 -8.51 11.80
CA PRO A 90 -3.83 -9.93 12.15
C PRO A 90 -4.67 -10.22 13.42
N GLY A 91 -4.57 -9.34 14.41
CA GLY A 91 -5.32 -9.46 15.66
C GLY A 91 -6.83 -9.37 15.48
N ASP A 92 -7.31 -8.59 14.51
CA ASP A 92 -8.74 -8.47 14.24
C ASP A 92 -9.28 -9.68 13.49
N TYR A 93 -8.50 -10.24 12.55
CA TYR A 93 -8.82 -11.54 11.96
C TYR A 93 -8.91 -12.66 13.00
N LEU A 94 -7.99 -12.68 13.98
CA LEU A 94 -8.03 -13.64 15.08
C LEU A 94 -9.26 -13.48 15.97
N LYS A 95 -9.67 -12.23 16.27
CA LYS A 95 -10.92 -11.97 17.01
C LYS A 95 -12.14 -12.46 16.24
N LEU A 96 -12.22 -12.20 14.94
CA LEU A 96 -13.33 -12.66 14.08
C LEU A 96 -13.42 -14.19 14.07
N TRP A 97 -12.29 -14.87 13.92
CA TRP A 97 -12.21 -16.32 13.98
C TRP A 97 -12.67 -16.88 15.34
N ARG A 98 -12.17 -16.32 16.46
CA ARG A 98 -12.57 -16.75 17.82
C ARG A 98 -14.04 -16.50 18.12
N ARG A 99 -14.69 -15.55 17.43
CA ARG A 99 -16.13 -15.25 17.53
C ARG A 99 -16.99 -16.12 16.61
N GLY A 100 -16.38 -16.94 15.75
CA GLY A 100 -17.10 -17.78 14.78
C GLY A 100 -17.56 -17.06 13.51
N GLU A 101 -17.17 -15.80 13.32
CA GLU A 101 -17.51 -14.99 12.13
C GLU A 101 -16.60 -15.31 10.93
N LEU A 102 -15.52 -16.07 11.15
CA LEU A 102 -14.53 -16.44 10.15
C LEU A 102 -14.13 -17.90 10.32
N SER A 103 -14.05 -18.67 9.23
CA SER A 103 -13.56 -20.05 9.29
C SER A 103 -12.04 -20.08 9.51
N GLU A 104 -11.52 -21.20 10.04
CA GLU A 104 -10.07 -21.37 10.20
C GLU A 104 -9.32 -21.32 8.86
N LYS A 105 -9.89 -21.92 7.81
CA LYS A 105 -9.34 -21.88 6.46
C LYS A 105 -9.25 -20.45 5.92
N ASP A 106 -10.28 -19.63 6.18
CA ASP A 106 -10.29 -18.24 5.73
C ASP A 106 -9.28 -17.40 6.53
N LEU A 107 -9.19 -17.62 7.85
CA LEU A 107 -8.17 -17.00 8.70
C LEU A 107 -6.76 -17.26 8.15
N GLU A 108 -6.43 -18.53 7.88
CA GLU A 108 -5.12 -18.89 7.33
C GLU A 108 -4.87 -18.23 5.98
N ALA A 109 -5.86 -18.22 5.09
CA ALA A 109 -5.74 -17.55 3.79
C ALA A 109 -5.47 -16.05 3.92
N PHE A 110 -6.11 -15.35 4.87
CA PHE A 110 -5.86 -13.92 5.11
C PHE A 110 -4.48 -13.65 5.72
N LEU A 111 -4.04 -14.47 6.67
CA LEU A 111 -2.73 -14.32 7.29
C LEU A 111 -1.58 -14.66 6.32
N LEU A 112 -1.77 -15.64 5.43
CA LEU A 112 -0.83 -15.93 4.34
C LEU A 112 -0.68 -14.75 3.37
N LYS A 113 -1.79 -14.08 3.02
CA LYS A 113 -1.75 -12.85 2.19
C LYS A 113 -0.96 -11.72 2.85
N GLN A 114 -0.90 -11.70 4.19
CA GLN A 114 -0.09 -10.77 4.98
C GLN A 114 1.34 -11.25 5.23
N ARG A 115 1.79 -12.30 4.53
CA ARG A 115 3.16 -12.84 4.58
C ARG A 115 3.51 -13.55 5.89
N PHE A 116 2.53 -14.02 6.66
CA PHE A 116 2.79 -14.93 7.77
C PHE A 116 3.11 -16.33 7.24
N SER A 117 4.06 -17.02 7.87
CA SER A 117 4.31 -18.44 7.60
C SER A 117 3.31 -19.31 8.35
N LEU A 118 3.03 -20.53 7.86
CA LEU A 118 2.13 -21.47 8.55
C LEU A 118 2.53 -21.70 10.02
N PRO A 119 3.82 -21.91 10.38
CA PRO A 119 4.21 -22.01 11.78
C PRO A 119 3.92 -20.74 12.59
N ALA A 120 4.12 -19.55 12.01
CA ALA A 120 3.81 -18.30 12.68
C ALA A 120 2.30 -18.13 12.93
N ILE A 121 1.46 -18.65 12.03
CA ILE A 121 0.00 -18.66 12.21
C ILE A 121 -0.38 -19.54 13.41
N GLU A 122 0.21 -20.73 13.55
CA GLU A 122 -0.03 -21.56 14.75
C GLU A 122 0.42 -20.86 16.04
N HIS A 123 1.59 -20.22 16.02
CA HIS A 123 2.09 -19.50 17.18
C HIS A 123 1.20 -18.31 17.57
N ILE A 124 0.67 -17.56 16.60
CA ILE A 124 -0.22 -16.43 16.91
C ILE A 124 -1.62 -16.89 17.34
N LYS A 125 -2.13 -17.99 16.79
CA LYS A 125 -3.37 -18.64 17.27
C LYS A 125 -3.23 -19.01 18.74
N LYS A 126 -2.08 -19.61 19.12
CA LYS A 126 -1.79 -19.98 20.51
C LYS A 126 -1.58 -18.78 21.42
N ALA A 127 -0.81 -17.78 20.97
CA ALA A 127 -0.50 -16.59 21.77
C ALA A 127 -1.73 -15.74 22.09
N THR A 128 -2.78 -15.82 21.25
CA THR A 128 -4.05 -15.12 21.46
C THR A 128 -5.07 -15.92 22.25
N GLU A 129 -4.74 -17.12 22.72
CA GLU A 129 -5.57 -17.85 23.68
C GLU A 129 -5.62 -17.08 25.00
N PHE A 130 -6.78 -16.51 25.29
CA PHE A 130 -7.03 -15.86 26.56
C PHE A 130 -7.44 -16.89 27.60
N PHE A 131 -6.62 -17.02 28.65
CA PHE A 131 -6.98 -17.76 29.86
C PHE A 131 -7.28 -16.75 30.98
N PRO A 132 -8.48 -16.75 31.56
CA PRO A 132 -8.78 -15.91 32.72
C PRO A 132 -7.83 -16.23 33.88
N SER A 133 -7.47 -15.23 34.67
CA SER A 133 -6.65 -15.47 35.86
C SER A 133 -7.41 -16.32 36.89
N PRO A 134 -6.73 -17.00 37.82
CA PRO A 134 -7.41 -17.70 38.91
C PRO A 134 -8.37 -16.79 39.70
N GLN A 135 -8.02 -15.51 39.86
CA GLN A 135 -8.88 -14.54 40.53
C GLN A 135 -10.14 -14.21 39.71
N ASP A 136 -10.03 -14.13 38.38
CA ASP A 136 -11.19 -13.92 37.51
C ASP A 136 -12.13 -15.13 37.57
N LEU A 137 -11.57 -16.34 37.54
CA LEU A 137 -12.34 -17.59 37.69
C LEU A 137 -13.08 -17.64 39.03
N ILE A 138 -12.40 -17.29 40.14
CA ILE A 138 -13.03 -17.19 41.46
C ILE A 138 -14.14 -16.14 41.47
N SER A 139 -13.89 -14.98 40.85
CA SER A 139 -14.87 -13.89 40.81
C SER A 139 -16.11 -14.28 40.00
N PHE A 140 -15.95 -15.01 38.90
CA PHE A 140 -17.07 -15.54 38.12
C PHE A 140 -17.85 -16.61 38.89
N ALA A 141 -17.14 -17.49 39.62
CA ALA A 141 -17.76 -18.52 40.43
C ALA A 141 -18.58 -17.95 41.60
N VAL A 142 -18.05 -16.97 42.32
CA VAL A 142 -18.73 -16.34 43.47
C VAL A 142 -19.92 -15.46 43.05
N ARG A 143 -19.88 -14.88 41.86
CA ARG A 143 -20.98 -14.06 41.31
C ARG A 143 -22.10 -14.87 40.64
N GLU A 144 -22.13 -16.18 40.85
CA GLU A 144 -23.13 -17.10 40.29
C GLU A 144 -23.29 -17.03 38.76
N VAL A 145 -22.24 -16.62 38.03
CA VAL A 145 -22.25 -16.53 36.55
C VAL A 145 -22.50 -17.89 35.90
N TYR A 146 -22.21 -18.98 36.60
CA TYR A 146 -22.39 -20.35 36.13
C TYR A 146 -23.69 -21.01 36.62
N SER A 147 -24.63 -20.25 37.19
CA SER A 147 -25.91 -20.81 37.64
C SER A 147 -26.71 -21.39 36.46
N PRO A 148 -27.40 -22.55 36.62
CA PRO A 148 -28.11 -23.21 35.52
C PRO A 148 -29.16 -22.32 34.83
N GLU A 149 -29.71 -21.36 35.57
CA GLU A 149 -30.70 -20.39 35.09
C GLU A 149 -30.11 -19.34 34.13
N ILE A 150 -28.79 -19.10 34.18
CA ILE A 150 -28.09 -18.10 33.36
C ILE A 150 -27.42 -18.73 32.13
N VAL A 151 -26.99 -20.00 32.23
CA VAL A 151 -26.19 -20.69 31.20
C VAL A 151 -27.05 -21.44 30.16
N ALA A 152 -28.35 -21.64 30.44
CA ALA A 152 -29.32 -22.28 29.54
C ALA A 152 -29.82 -21.34 28.44
#